data_AF-A0ABD2N511-F1
#
_entry.id   AF-A0ABD2N511-F1
#
_cell.length_a   1.000
_cell.length_b   1.000
_cell.length_c   1.000
_cell.angle_alpha   90.00
_cell.angle_beta   90.00
_cell.angle_gamma   90.00
#
_symmetry.space_group_name_H-M   'P 1'
#
loop_
_entity.id
_entity.type
_entity.pdbx_description
1 polymer ?
#
loop_
_entity_poly.entity_id
_entity_poly.type
_entity_poly.pdbx_seq_one_letter_code
_entity_poly.pdbx_strand_id
1 'polypeptide(L)'
;MKKNLNEMDFKALTDIIKGEIKNATIHKTRRTTDNIKEGWFTTNIKHKITERDRTYVKKYNKNEQANTILVDDVELVVSGEVAYAMNNQFIDKVKKIIPPQIVDKKQNTYTCGTENKISMLLKPTNTAEIKKIIDTLKTNAAPGWDGIKSILIKKLKDVLAPVLAQIINREMQLGNFLET
;
A
#
# COMPACT_ATOMS: atom_id res chain seq x y z
N MET A 1 -14.65 55.54 32.95
CA MET A 1 -15.46 54.48 32.30
C MET A 1 -14.59 53.76 31.26
N LYS A 2 -13.93 52.66 31.63
CA LYS A 2 -13.16 51.82 30.70
C LYS A 2 -14.11 50.77 30.14
N LYS A 3 -14.56 50.92 28.89
CA LYS A 3 -15.40 49.92 28.22
C LYS A 3 -14.54 48.95 27.41
N ASN A 4 -14.60 47.69 27.81
CA ASN A 4 -14.51 46.43 27.06
C ASN A 4 -14.13 46.51 25.58
N LEU A 5 -12.84 46.71 25.27
CA LEU A 5 -12.32 46.40 23.93
C LEU A 5 -11.94 44.91 23.76
N ASN A 6 -11.65 44.19 24.85
CA ASN A 6 -11.18 42.80 24.77
C ASN A 6 -12.29 41.75 24.54
N GLU A 7 -13.55 42.05 24.85
CA GLU A 7 -14.64 41.07 24.68
C GLU A 7 -15.13 40.96 23.23
N MET A 8 -15.10 42.07 22.47
CA MET A 8 -15.56 42.07 21.08
C MET A 8 -14.62 41.25 20.17
N ASP A 9 -13.31 41.36 20.39
CA ASP A 9 -12.30 40.65 19.60
C ASP A 9 -12.27 39.15 19.94
N PHE A 10 -12.48 38.78 21.20
CA PHE A 10 -12.55 37.37 21.58
C PHE A 10 -13.79 36.69 20.99
N LYS A 11 -14.94 37.38 20.99
CA LYS A 11 -16.16 36.85 20.38
C LYS A 11 -15.98 36.64 18.87
N ALA A 12 -15.39 37.60 18.17
CA ALA A 12 -15.09 37.50 16.73
C ALA A 12 -14.17 36.31 16.42
N LEU A 13 -13.11 36.11 17.21
CA LEU A 13 -12.22 34.95 17.09
C LEU A 13 -12.96 33.62 17.33
N THR A 14 -13.82 33.55 18.36
CA THR A 14 -14.58 32.32 18.62
C THR A 14 -15.60 32.00 17.52
N ASP A 15 -16.16 33.02 16.87
CA ASP A 15 -17.11 32.83 15.78
C ASP A 15 -16.41 32.38 14.48
N ILE A 16 -15.20 32.87 14.21
CA ILE A 16 -14.34 32.39 13.09
C ILE A 16 -13.96 30.92 13.30
N ILE A 17 -13.48 30.56 14.49
CA ILE A 17 -13.08 29.19 14.81
C ILE A 17 -14.28 28.23 14.73
N LYS A 18 -15.45 28.64 15.23
CA LYS A 18 -16.69 27.84 15.12
C LYS A 18 -17.14 27.67 13.66
N GLY A 19 -16.94 28.67 12.81
CA GLY A 19 -17.19 28.60 11.37
C GLY A 19 -16.30 27.59 10.67
N GLU A 20 -15.00 27.60 10.95
CA GLU A 20 -14.04 26.65 10.36
C GLU A 20 -14.28 25.21 10.83
N ILE A 21 -14.58 24.99 12.12
CA ILE A 21 -14.91 23.65 12.64
C ILE A 21 -16.19 23.10 12.00
N LYS A 22 -17.22 23.94 11.77
CA LYS A 22 -18.42 23.53 11.03
C LYS A 22 -18.09 23.15 9.59
N ASN A 23 -17.28 23.93 8.89
CA ASN A 23 -16.87 23.63 7.51
C ASN A 23 -16.02 22.34 7.42
N ALA A 24 -15.12 22.11 8.38
CA ALA A 24 -14.35 20.86 8.46
C ALA A 24 -15.21 19.63 8.78
N THR A 25 -16.29 19.82 9.54
CA THR A 25 -17.27 18.77 9.83
C THR A 25 -18.13 18.45 8.59
N ILE A 26 -18.54 19.48 7.83
CA ILE A 26 -19.30 19.33 6.59
C ILE A 26 -18.48 18.61 5.49
N HIS A 27 -17.16 18.80 5.45
CA HIS A 27 -16.29 18.08 4.52
C HIS A 27 -16.03 16.61 4.91
N LYS A 28 -16.27 16.20 6.17
CA LYS A 28 -16.11 14.80 6.62
C LYS A 28 -17.38 13.96 6.51
N THR A 29 -18.57 14.54 6.40
CA THR A 29 -19.84 13.80 6.20
C THR A 29 -20.23 13.61 4.74
N ARG A 30 -19.43 14.06 3.76
CA ARG A 30 -19.63 13.77 2.34
C ARG A 30 -19.00 12.45 1.88
N ARG A 31 -19.15 11.40 2.70
CA ARG A 31 -19.01 10.01 2.22
C ARG A 31 -20.36 9.31 2.35
N THR A 32 -20.89 8.96 1.18
CA THR A 32 -21.96 7.99 0.94
C THR A 32 -23.33 8.31 1.52
N THR A 33 -23.98 9.32 0.95
CA THR A 33 -25.34 9.10 0.43
C THR A 33 -25.33 9.52 -1.04
N ASP A 34 -24.51 8.83 -1.84
CA ASP A 34 -24.88 8.69 -3.23
C ASP A 34 -26.29 8.11 -3.21
N ASN A 35 -27.22 8.76 -3.90
CA ASN A 35 -28.56 8.24 -4.12
C ASN A 35 -28.44 6.86 -4.77
N ILE A 36 -28.33 5.83 -3.94
CA ILE A 36 -28.48 4.44 -4.34
C ILE A 36 -29.88 4.40 -4.94
N LYS A 37 -29.97 4.34 -6.27
CA LYS A 37 -31.24 4.22 -6.98
C LYS A 37 -32.03 3.10 -6.31
N GLU A 38 -33.24 3.40 -5.85
CA GLU A 38 -34.05 2.54 -4.97
C GLU A 38 -34.35 1.12 -5.51
N GLY A 39 -33.95 0.79 -6.74
CA GLY A 39 -34.09 -0.54 -7.32
C GLY A 39 -32.82 -1.42 -7.38
N TRP A 40 -31.64 -0.93 -6.98
CA TRP A 40 -30.39 -1.71 -7.16
C TRP A 40 -30.14 -2.77 -6.10
N PHE A 41 -30.73 -2.61 -4.91
CA PHE A 41 -30.59 -3.58 -3.83
C PHE A 41 -31.96 -4.17 -3.51
N THR A 42 -32.19 -5.41 -3.95
CA THR A 42 -33.35 -6.17 -3.49
C THR A 42 -33.30 -6.34 -1.97
N THR A 43 -34.45 -6.52 -1.33
CA THR A 43 -34.56 -6.73 0.12
C THR A 43 -33.64 -7.85 0.60
N ASN A 44 -33.44 -8.86 -0.24
CA ASN A 44 -32.56 -10.00 0.04
C ASN A 44 -31.07 -9.61 0.11
N ILE A 45 -30.61 -8.70 -0.75
CA ILE A 45 -29.21 -8.22 -0.73
C ILE A 45 -28.98 -7.33 0.50
N LYS A 46 -29.94 -6.46 0.84
CA LYS A 46 -29.86 -5.63 2.06
C LYS A 46 -29.78 -6.48 3.32
N HIS A 47 -30.55 -7.56 3.37
CA HIS A 47 -30.54 -8.49 4.49
C HIS A 47 -29.16 -9.18 4.63
N LYS A 48 -28.60 -9.69 3.53
CA LYS A 48 -27.28 -10.33 3.54
C LYS A 48 -26.13 -9.39 3.93
N ILE A 49 -26.18 -8.13 3.49
CA ILE A 49 -25.18 -7.12 3.90
C ILE A 49 -25.29 -6.87 5.41
N THR A 50 -26.51 -6.74 5.94
CA THR A 50 -26.74 -6.49 7.37
C THR A 50 -26.30 -7.69 8.24
N GLU A 51 -26.51 -8.93 7.79
CA GLU A 51 -26.04 -10.13 8.49
C GLU A 51 -24.51 -10.24 8.50
N ARG A 52 -23.88 -9.95 7.36
CA ARG A 52 -22.42 -9.86 7.24
C ARG A 52 -21.87 -8.79 8.19
N ASP A 53 -22.48 -7.61 8.23
CA ASP A 53 -21.96 -6.51 9.04
C ASP A 53 -22.19 -6.76 10.55
N ARG A 54 -23.29 -7.41 10.94
CA ARG A 54 -23.51 -7.87 12.33
C ARG A 54 -22.46 -8.90 12.79
N THR A 55 -22.05 -9.81 11.90
CA THR A 55 -21.00 -10.79 12.21
C THR A 55 -19.63 -10.13 12.34
N TYR A 56 -19.37 -9.05 11.59
CA TYR A 56 -18.14 -8.27 11.74
C TYR A 56 -18.09 -7.43 13.03
N VAL A 57 -19.21 -6.85 13.47
CA VAL A 57 -19.25 -6.03 14.71
C VAL A 57 -19.05 -6.88 15.96
N LYS A 58 -19.51 -8.14 16.00
CA LYS A 58 -19.26 -9.04 17.14
C LYS A 58 -17.78 -9.42 17.33
N LYS A 59 -16.94 -9.25 16.31
CA LYS A 59 -15.52 -9.65 16.34
C LYS A 59 -14.57 -8.60 16.94
N TYR A 60 -15.06 -7.39 17.25
CA TYR A 60 -14.25 -6.31 17.79
C TYR A 60 -14.74 -5.88 19.18
N ASN A 61 -14.67 -6.79 20.16
CA ASN A 61 -14.66 -6.41 21.56
C ASN A 61 -13.20 -6.25 21.99
N LYS A 62 -12.71 -5.00 22.05
CA LYS A 62 -11.29 -4.62 22.08
C LYS A 62 -10.59 -4.84 23.45
N ASN A 63 -11.18 -5.60 24.37
CA ASN A 63 -10.71 -5.71 25.76
C ASN A 63 -10.39 -7.14 26.23
N GLU A 64 -10.48 -8.17 25.37
CA GLU A 64 -9.93 -9.49 25.71
C GLU A 64 -8.54 -9.61 25.10
N GLN A 65 -7.53 -9.76 25.95
CA GLN A 65 -6.20 -10.20 25.52
C GLN A 65 -6.33 -11.60 24.93
N ALA A 66 -6.38 -11.67 23.60
CA ALA A 66 -6.49 -12.90 22.85
C ALA A 66 -5.17 -13.69 22.92
N ASN A 67 -5.01 -14.49 23.97
CA ASN A 67 -3.98 -15.53 24.08
C ASN A 67 -4.58 -16.94 24.00
N THR A 68 -5.73 -17.10 23.33
CA THR A 68 -6.35 -18.41 23.15
C THR A 68 -6.58 -18.65 21.66
N ILE A 69 -5.88 -19.64 21.12
CA ILE A 69 -6.09 -20.13 19.75
C ILE A 69 -6.90 -21.42 19.86
N LEU A 70 -8.07 -21.44 19.22
CA LEU A 70 -8.91 -22.62 19.09
C LEU A 70 -8.45 -23.43 17.87
N VAL A 71 -8.05 -24.67 18.07
CA VAL A 71 -7.81 -25.66 17.01
C VAL A 71 -8.75 -26.84 17.27
N ASP A 72 -9.65 -27.13 16.33
CA ASP A 72 -10.65 -28.22 16.42
C ASP A 72 -11.46 -28.21 17.74
N ASP A 73 -11.96 -27.04 18.13
CA ASP A 73 -12.76 -26.79 19.34
C ASP A 73 -12.02 -27.02 20.68
N VAL A 74 -10.69 -27.11 20.66
CA VAL A 74 -9.86 -27.17 21.88
C VAL A 74 -9.14 -25.84 22.12
N GLU A 75 -9.31 -25.28 23.32
CA GLU A 75 -8.60 -24.08 23.78
C GLU A 75 -7.17 -24.43 24.22
N LEU A 76 -6.17 -23.88 23.52
CA LEU A 76 -4.76 -24.04 23.87
C LEU A 76 -4.24 -22.78 24.55
N VAL A 77 -3.77 -22.91 25.80
CA VAL A 77 -3.37 -21.79 26.68
C VAL A 77 -1.84 -21.67 26.82
N VAL A 78 -1.06 -22.67 26.38
CA VAL A 78 0.40 -22.71 26.58
C VAL A 78 1.14 -22.54 25.25
N SER A 79 2.09 -21.60 25.21
CA SER A 79 2.82 -21.21 23.99
C SER A 79 3.56 -22.37 23.29
N GLY A 80 3.98 -23.39 24.03
CA GLY A 80 4.62 -24.60 23.48
C GLY A 80 3.65 -25.52 22.72
N GLU A 81 2.42 -25.65 23.21
CA GLU A 81 1.38 -26.49 22.60
C GLU A 81 0.85 -25.85 21.31
N VAL A 82 0.77 -24.53 21.28
CA VAL A 82 0.41 -23.75 20.07
C VAL A 82 1.43 -23.99 18.95
N ALA A 83 2.73 -23.90 19.26
CA ALA A 83 3.78 -24.12 18.27
C ALA A 83 3.74 -25.55 17.72
N TYR A 84 3.49 -26.54 18.59
CA TYR A 84 3.34 -27.93 18.19
C TYR A 84 2.10 -28.16 17.29
N ALA A 85 0.94 -27.61 17.68
CA ALA A 85 -0.29 -27.70 16.91
C ALA A 85 -0.17 -27.02 15.53
N MET A 86 0.44 -25.83 15.46
CA MET A 86 0.68 -25.13 14.19
C MET A 86 1.61 -25.92 13.27
N ASN A 87 2.68 -26.51 13.81
CA ASN A 87 3.60 -27.34 13.02
C ASN A 87 2.88 -28.56 12.44
N ASN A 88 2.09 -29.27 13.23
CA ASN A 88 1.34 -30.44 12.75
C ASN A 88 0.31 -30.05 11.69
N GLN A 89 -0.41 -28.95 11.89
CA GLN A 89 -1.38 -28.46 10.91
C GLN A 89 -0.69 -28.08 9.58
N PHE A 90 0.51 -27.52 9.63
CA PHE A 90 1.29 -27.19 8.43
C PHE A 90 1.74 -28.46 7.71
N ILE A 91 2.30 -29.44 8.43
CA ILE A 91 2.72 -30.73 7.87
C ILE A 91 1.55 -31.44 7.19
N ASP A 92 0.37 -31.46 7.81
CA ASP A 92 -0.80 -32.15 7.26
C ASP A 92 -1.40 -31.44 6.06
N LYS A 93 -1.40 -30.10 6.04
CA LYS A 93 -1.79 -29.34 4.83
C LYS A 93 -0.82 -29.60 3.68
N VAL A 94 0.49 -29.63 3.95
CA VAL A 94 1.50 -29.93 2.94
C VAL A 94 1.33 -31.35 2.38
N LYS A 95 1.09 -32.35 3.24
CA LYS A 95 0.80 -33.74 2.82
C LYS A 95 -0.45 -33.86 1.95
N LYS A 96 -1.48 -33.02 2.18
CA LYS A 96 -2.70 -33.00 1.36
C LYS A 96 -2.51 -32.32 0.01
N ILE A 97 -1.62 -31.32 -0.07
CA ILE A 97 -1.34 -30.56 -1.30
C ILE A 97 -0.39 -31.34 -2.22
N ILE A 98 0.56 -32.10 -1.64
CA ILE A 98 1.46 -32.94 -2.41
C ILE A 98 0.71 -34.24 -2.75
N PRO A 99 0.23 -34.45 -4.00
CA PRO A 99 -0.29 -35.76 -4.38
C PRO A 99 0.81 -36.80 -4.16
N PRO A 100 0.50 -38.05 -3.76
CA PRO A 100 1.50 -39.10 -3.64
C PRO A 100 2.20 -39.25 -4.98
N GLN A 101 3.38 -38.64 -5.12
CA GLN A 101 4.18 -38.79 -6.32
C GLN A 101 4.64 -40.24 -6.34
N ILE A 102 4.26 -40.94 -7.41
CA ILE A 102 4.88 -42.19 -7.79
C ILE A 102 6.38 -41.93 -7.77
N VAL A 103 7.09 -42.63 -6.88
CA VAL A 103 8.53 -42.49 -6.68
C VAL A 103 9.24 -43.10 -7.88
N ASP A 104 9.19 -42.42 -9.03
CA ASP A 104 10.12 -42.67 -10.10
C ASP A 104 11.44 -42.01 -9.68
N LYS A 105 12.39 -42.87 -9.32
CA LYS A 105 13.79 -42.54 -9.06
C LYS A 105 14.44 -41.93 -10.32
N LYS A 106 14.12 -40.68 -10.64
CA LYS A 106 14.99 -39.83 -11.42
C LYS A 106 15.62 -38.88 -10.43
N GLN A 107 16.82 -39.24 -10.00
CA GLN A 107 17.73 -38.32 -9.33
C GLN A 107 17.88 -37.12 -10.25
N ASN A 108 17.14 -36.04 -9.97
CA ASN A 108 17.49 -34.73 -10.48
C ASN A 108 18.83 -34.40 -9.84
N THR A 109 19.91 -34.73 -10.53
CA THR A 109 21.16 -34.03 -10.37
C THR A 109 20.82 -32.56 -10.60
N TYR A 110 20.74 -31.80 -9.51
CA TYR A 110 20.84 -30.37 -9.59
C TYR A 110 22.21 -30.13 -10.23
N THR A 111 22.25 -29.95 -11.55
CA THR A 111 23.39 -29.31 -12.16
C THR A 111 23.46 -27.96 -11.48
N CYS A 112 24.56 -27.72 -10.77
CA CYS A 112 24.94 -26.40 -10.31
C CYS A 112 24.86 -25.51 -11.54
N GLY A 113 23.73 -24.80 -11.68
CA GLY A 113 23.50 -23.92 -12.81
C GLY A 113 24.68 -22.96 -12.85
N THR A 114 25.26 -22.79 -14.03
CA THR A 114 26.33 -21.83 -14.29
C THR A 114 26.16 -20.64 -13.38
N GLU A 115 27.12 -20.43 -12.48
CA GLU A 115 27.07 -19.37 -11.47
C GLU A 115 26.49 -18.13 -12.14
N ASN A 116 25.25 -17.79 -11.77
CA ASN A 116 24.66 -16.55 -12.20
C ASN A 116 25.53 -15.49 -11.55
N LYS A 117 26.55 -15.01 -12.27
CA LYS A 117 27.33 -13.81 -11.97
C LYS A 117 26.40 -12.61 -12.13
N ILE A 118 25.32 -12.60 -11.35
CA ILE A 118 24.53 -11.41 -11.06
C ILE A 118 25.43 -10.63 -10.11
N SER A 119 26.40 -9.95 -10.73
CA SER A 119 27.17 -8.95 -10.04
C SER A 119 26.18 -7.86 -9.63
N MET A 120 26.09 -7.56 -8.32
CA MET A 120 25.29 -6.44 -7.82
C MET A 120 25.84 -5.07 -8.26
N LEU A 121 26.91 -5.05 -9.06
CA LEU A 121 27.44 -3.85 -9.67
C LEU A 121 26.46 -3.29 -10.70
N LEU A 122 26.00 -2.06 -10.43
CA LEU A 122 25.24 -1.26 -11.38
C LEU A 122 26.11 -0.99 -12.61
N LYS A 123 25.56 -1.24 -13.78
CA LYS A 123 26.21 -0.90 -15.04
C LYS A 123 25.96 0.58 -15.36
N PRO A 124 26.94 1.30 -15.91
CA PRO A 124 26.73 2.65 -16.43
C PRO A 124 25.58 2.65 -17.45
N THR A 125 24.71 3.64 -17.35
CA THR A 125 23.58 3.86 -18.24
C THR A 125 24.02 4.53 -19.54
N ASN A 126 23.32 4.22 -20.62
CA ASN A 126 23.55 4.87 -21.92
C ASN A 126 22.39 5.82 -22.33
N THR A 127 22.66 6.68 -23.31
CA THR A 127 21.67 7.65 -23.81
C THR A 127 20.41 6.98 -24.37
N ALA A 128 20.54 5.80 -25.00
CA ALA A 128 19.40 5.10 -25.59
C ALA A 128 18.43 4.55 -24.52
N GLU A 129 18.97 4.05 -23.40
CA GLU A 129 18.21 3.62 -22.24
C GLU A 129 17.45 4.79 -21.62
N ILE A 130 18.09 5.95 -21.43
CA ILE A 130 17.41 7.15 -20.92
C ILE A 130 16.28 7.58 -21.86
N LYS A 131 16.50 7.59 -23.18
CA LYS A 131 15.42 7.90 -24.15
C LYS A 131 14.25 6.93 -23.99
N LYS A 132 14.53 5.63 -23.87
CA LYS A 132 13.50 4.61 -23.66
C LYS A 132 12.72 4.86 -22.36
N ILE A 133 13.39 5.25 -21.28
CA ILE A 133 12.75 5.60 -20.00
C ILE A 133 11.88 6.86 -20.13
N ILE A 134 12.36 7.89 -20.83
CA ILE A 134 11.56 9.10 -21.08
C ILE A 134 10.32 8.76 -21.91
N ASP A 135 10.42 7.87 -22.90
CA ASP A 135 9.30 7.46 -23.73
C ASP A 135 8.22 6.70 -22.94
N THR A 136 8.59 5.95 -21.89
CA THR A 136 7.62 5.23 -21.03
C THR A 136 6.87 6.12 -20.04
N LEU A 137 7.25 7.39 -19.88
CA LEU A 137 6.54 8.33 -18.99
C LEU A 137 5.07 8.51 -19.41
N LYS A 138 4.14 8.64 -18.45
CA LYS A 138 2.73 8.90 -18.75
C LYS A 138 2.54 10.35 -19.20
N THR A 139 1.98 10.58 -20.40
CA THR A 139 1.81 11.92 -20.99
C THR A 139 0.82 12.80 -20.22
N ASN A 140 -0.22 12.21 -19.64
CA ASN A 140 -1.30 12.92 -18.93
C ASN A 140 -1.13 12.91 -17.40
N ALA A 141 0.09 12.67 -16.91
CA ALA A 141 0.36 12.77 -15.48
C ALA A 141 0.33 14.24 -15.02
N ALA A 142 -0.16 14.47 -13.80
CA ALA A 142 -0.01 15.77 -13.16
C ALA A 142 1.48 16.10 -13.01
N PRO A 143 1.90 17.35 -13.23
CA PRO A 143 3.29 17.75 -13.03
C PRO A 143 3.69 17.59 -11.56
N GLY A 144 5.00 17.47 -11.33
CA GLY A 144 5.57 17.48 -9.98
C GLY A 144 5.53 18.88 -9.35
N TRP A 145 6.26 19.04 -8.24
CA TRP A 145 6.39 20.32 -7.54
C TRP A 145 7.07 21.40 -8.40
N ASP A 146 7.88 20.98 -9.38
CA ASP A 146 8.55 21.83 -10.37
C ASP A 146 7.60 22.39 -11.44
N GLY A 147 6.36 21.89 -11.52
CA GLY A 147 5.39 22.27 -12.54
C GLY A 147 5.70 21.73 -13.95
N ILE A 148 6.72 20.90 -14.13
CA ILE A 148 7.15 20.42 -15.44
C ILE A 148 6.31 19.21 -15.86
N LYS A 149 5.59 19.35 -16.98
CA LYS A 149 4.78 18.25 -17.52
C LYS A 149 5.66 17.26 -18.30
N SER A 150 5.36 15.97 -18.17
CA SER A 150 6.07 14.88 -18.87
C SER A 150 6.04 15.02 -20.40
N ILE A 151 5.00 15.65 -20.97
CA ILE A 151 4.92 15.93 -22.42
C ILE A 151 6.06 16.81 -22.92
N LEU A 152 6.52 17.76 -22.10
CA LEU A 152 7.65 18.64 -22.45
C LEU A 152 8.96 17.85 -22.44
N ILE A 153 9.16 17.03 -21.40
CA ILE A 153 10.33 16.16 -21.25
C ILE A 153 10.46 15.22 -22.46
N LYS A 154 9.35 14.62 -22.92
CA LYS A 154 9.34 13.78 -24.11
C LYS A 154 9.76 14.50 -25.39
N LYS A 155 9.33 15.76 -25.57
CA LYS A 155 9.73 16.58 -26.72
C LYS A 155 11.21 16.96 -26.68
N LEU A 156 11.78 17.10 -25.49
CA LEU A 156 13.18 17.49 -25.29
C LEU A 156 14.12 16.29 -25.08
N LYS A 157 13.63 15.06 -25.23
CA LYS A 157 14.39 13.84 -24.89
C LYS A 157 15.73 13.73 -25.62
N ASP A 158 15.81 14.19 -26.86
CA ASP A 158 17.03 14.09 -27.65
C ASP A 158 18.16 14.98 -27.10
N VAL A 159 17.79 16.09 -26.47
CA VAL A 159 18.72 17.03 -25.83
C VAL A 159 19.00 16.61 -24.37
N LEU A 160 17.98 16.18 -23.64
CA LEU A 160 18.09 15.84 -22.22
C LEU A 160 18.79 14.49 -21.98
N ALA A 161 18.54 13.49 -22.82
CA ALA A 161 19.07 12.13 -22.61
C ALA A 161 20.60 12.05 -22.49
N PRO A 162 21.43 12.70 -23.34
CA PRO A 162 22.89 12.64 -23.17
C PRO A 162 23.36 13.28 -21.87
N VAL A 163 22.75 14.40 -21.47
CA VAL A 163 23.09 15.12 -20.23
C VAL A 163 22.73 14.28 -19.01
N LEU A 164 21.52 13.71 -18.98
CA LEU A 164 21.05 12.86 -17.90
C LEU A 164 21.89 11.58 -17.75
N ALA A 165 22.28 10.94 -18.87
CA ALA A 165 23.15 9.77 -18.82
C ALA A 165 24.52 10.09 -18.19
N GLN A 166 25.10 11.25 -18.52
CA GLN A 166 26.36 11.70 -17.92
C GLN A 166 26.22 11.97 -16.42
N ILE A 167 25.16 12.67 -16.00
CA ILE A 167 24.89 12.96 -14.59
C ILE A 167 24.74 11.65 -13.82
N ILE A 168 23.83 10.76 -14.25
CA ILE A 168 23.57 9.49 -13.56
C ILE A 168 24.83 8.64 -13.42
N ASN A 169 25.61 8.52 -14.50
CA ASN A 169 26.87 7.76 -14.45
C ASN A 169 27.89 8.39 -13.52
N ARG A 170 27.95 9.72 -13.46
CA ARG A 170 28.83 10.44 -12.55
C ARG A 170 28.42 10.22 -11.09
N GLU A 171 27.13 10.31 -10.76
CA GLU A 171 26.63 10.06 -9.41
C GLU A 171 26.89 8.59 -8.99
N MET A 172 26.66 7.63 -9.90
CA MET A 172 26.97 6.21 -9.64
C MET A 172 28.47 5.98 -9.36
N GLN A 173 29.35 6.72 -10.01
CA GLN A 173 30.81 6.61 -9.79
C GLN A 173 31.26 7.26 -8.49
N LEU A 174 30.69 8.43 -8.16
CA LEU A 174 31.06 9.19 -6.96
C LEU A 174 30.39 8.64 -5.70
N GLY A 175 29.28 7.92 -5.83
CA GLY A 175 28.46 7.48 -4.70
C GLY A 175 27.77 8.63 -3.95
N ASN A 176 27.77 9.83 -4.53
CA ASN A 176 27.05 10.99 -4.01
C ASN A 176 25.79 11.13 -4.85
N PHE A 177 24.62 11.14 -4.22
CA PHE A 177 23.34 11.30 -4.87
C PHE A 177 22.72 12.60 -4.37
N LEU A 178 22.17 13.41 -5.28
CA LEU A 178 21.42 14.62 -4.94
C LEU A 178 20.37 14.31 -3.85
N GLU A 179 20.55 14.90 -2.67
CA GLU A 179 19.58 14.84 -1.59
C GLU A 179 18.36 15.71 -1.96
N THR A 180 17.16 15.13 -1.80
CA THR A 180 15.87 15.82 -1.95
C THR A 180 15.41 16.40 -0.63
#